data_AF-A0A382C7Y6-F1
#
_entry.id   AF-A0A382C7Y6-F1
#
_cell.length_a   1.000
_cell.length_b   1.000
_cell.length_c   1.000
_cell.angle_alpha   90.00
_cell.angle_beta   90.00
_cell.angle_gamma   90.00
#
_symmetry.space_group_name_H-M   'P 1'
#
loop_
_entity.id
_entity.type
_entity.pdbx_description
1 polymer ?
#
loop_
_entity_poly.entity_id
_entity_poly.type
_entity_poly.pdbx_seq_one_letter_code
_entity_poly.pdbx_strand_id
1 'polypeptide(L)'
;LWQRGGWKIHLSGADDLVPQLQDYYRTNTFGKFDDDVIGVKNNGHSIEVTGCAELPREHSEARAIGRNLNGCRIGFDLGGSDRKAAAVVDGEVKFSEEIEWDPYFEPDPDYHYQGIINSLKRAAEHLPRVDAIGGSAAGCYSHNRVTWASLFRGVEPKLFDEKVRDMFINIGREWNVPLEVLNDGEVTALAGSMAMGKNGVLGIAMGTSQGGGYIDMNGNITTWLSELAFAPVDMHPNAPADEWSGDLGCGAQYFSQQAVGRLLPASGIDYDSTLKLPEQLKIVQALMEQGDERALKIYDAIGIYLGYSLAHYAEFYDYEYVLLLGRVTTGPGGEHIIERSKEVMETEFPDLAKRVKFHIPDETEKRHGQAIAAASLPRIG
;
A
#
# COMPACT_ATOMS: atom_id res chain seq x y z
N LEU A 1 -14.69 -1.39 4.97
CA LEU A 1 -14.00 -2.66 5.26
C LEU A 1 -12.50 -2.54 5.00
N TRP A 2 -12.06 -2.33 3.75
CA TRP A 2 -10.65 -2.20 3.35
C TRP A 2 -9.84 -1.05 3.97
N GLN A 3 -10.50 -0.02 4.51
CA GLN A 3 -9.84 0.98 5.36
C GLN A 3 -9.39 0.37 6.70
N ARG A 4 -10.34 -0.11 7.52
CA ARG A 4 -10.10 -0.41 8.94
C ARG A 4 -9.75 -1.88 9.20
N GLY A 5 -10.19 -2.79 8.33
CA GLY A 5 -10.21 -4.23 8.59
C GLY A 5 -11.28 -4.63 9.62
N GLY A 6 -11.00 -5.72 10.35
CA GLY A 6 -11.89 -6.29 11.38
C GLY A 6 -12.91 -7.29 10.82
N TRP A 7 -13.36 -8.21 11.67
CA TRP A 7 -14.28 -9.29 11.29
C TRP A 7 -15.70 -9.09 11.81
N LYS A 8 -15.95 -8.18 12.77
CA LYS A 8 -17.30 -7.95 13.30
C LYS A 8 -17.85 -6.59 12.87
N ILE A 9 -18.89 -6.61 12.07
CA ILE A 9 -19.57 -5.43 11.51
C ILE A 9 -20.87 -5.21 12.29
N HIS A 10 -20.95 -4.09 13.02
CA HIS A 10 -22.16 -3.67 13.72
C HIS A 10 -22.96 -2.70 12.85
N LEU A 11 -24.25 -2.97 12.67
CA LEU A 11 -25.19 -2.10 11.94
C LEU A 11 -26.25 -1.59 12.90
N SER A 12 -26.53 -0.29 12.85
CA SER A 12 -27.60 0.33 13.63
C SER A 12 -28.50 1.14 12.69
N GLY A 13 -29.82 1.01 12.86
CA GLY A 13 -30.81 1.73 12.06
C GLY A 13 -31.06 1.18 10.65
N ALA A 14 -30.54 -0.01 10.32
CA ALA A 14 -30.67 -0.67 9.02
C ALA A 14 -30.88 -2.19 9.18
N ASP A 15 -31.87 -2.57 9.98
CA ASP A 15 -32.11 -3.96 10.37
C ASP A 15 -32.39 -4.88 9.18
N ASP A 16 -32.97 -4.34 8.10
CA ASP A 16 -33.26 -5.05 6.86
C ASP A 16 -32.00 -5.40 6.04
N LEU A 17 -30.90 -4.64 6.22
CA LEU A 17 -29.62 -4.91 5.57
C LEU A 17 -28.80 -5.99 6.28
N VAL A 18 -29.02 -6.21 7.58
CA VAL A 18 -28.28 -7.23 8.36
C VAL A 18 -28.35 -8.62 7.70
N PRO A 19 -29.53 -9.22 7.44
CA PRO A 19 -29.59 -10.54 6.82
C PRO A 19 -29.07 -10.54 5.38
N GLN A 20 -29.18 -9.42 4.64
CA GLN A 20 -28.68 -9.31 3.28
C GLN A 20 -27.14 -9.33 3.25
N LEU A 21 -26.49 -8.62 4.17
CA LEU A 21 -25.04 -8.59 4.28
C LEU A 21 -24.47 -9.89 4.84
N GLN A 22 -25.16 -10.52 5.80
CA GLN A 22 -24.83 -11.87 6.26
C GLN A 22 -24.85 -12.87 5.10
N ASP A 23 -25.88 -12.82 4.24
CA ASP A 23 -25.93 -13.67 3.07
C ASP A 23 -24.84 -13.31 2.05
N TYR A 24 -24.61 -12.02 1.81
CA TYR A 24 -23.58 -11.52 0.90
C TYR A 24 -22.18 -12.08 1.25
N TYR A 25 -21.70 -11.90 2.48
CA TYR A 25 -20.38 -12.40 2.88
C TYR A 25 -20.29 -13.94 2.87
N ARG A 26 -21.43 -14.63 3.00
CA ARG A 26 -21.49 -16.10 3.01
C ARG A 26 -21.60 -16.74 1.63
N THR A 27 -22.33 -16.12 0.70
CA THR A 27 -22.75 -16.77 -0.55
C THR A 27 -22.20 -16.08 -1.79
N ASN A 28 -22.09 -14.75 -1.77
CA ASN A 28 -21.61 -13.96 -2.90
C ASN A 28 -20.10 -14.17 -3.10
N THR A 29 -19.66 -14.24 -4.36
CA THR A 29 -18.23 -14.44 -4.69
C THR A 29 -17.35 -13.30 -4.18
N PHE A 30 -17.81 -12.05 -4.32
CA PHE A 30 -17.13 -10.84 -3.85
C PHE A 30 -17.05 -10.82 -2.32
N GLY A 31 -18.21 -11.03 -1.66
CA GLY A 31 -18.27 -11.13 -0.20
C GLY A 31 -17.41 -12.27 0.38
N LYS A 32 -17.26 -13.39 -0.33
CA LYS A 32 -16.36 -14.48 0.09
C LYS A 32 -14.88 -14.11 0.00
N PHE A 33 -14.49 -13.29 -0.97
CA PHE A 33 -13.12 -12.80 -1.05
C PHE A 33 -12.81 -11.89 0.14
N ASP A 34 -13.69 -10.94 0.44
CA ASP A 34 -13.61 -10.10 1.64
C ASP A 34 -13.53 -10.95 2.92
N ASP A 35 -14.38 -11.97 3.06
CA ASP A 35 -14.38 -12.89 4.21
C ASP A 35 -13.07 -13.67 4.34
N ASP A 36 -12.58 -14.25 3.24
CA ASP A 36 -11.34 -15.02 3.24
C ASP A 36 -10.13 -14.15 3.61
N VAL A 37 -10.03 -12.95 3.04
CA VAL A 37 -8.88 -12.06 3.30
C VAL A 37 -8.99 -11.38 4.65
N ILE A 38 -10.08 -10.65 4.89
CA ILE A 38 -10.20 -9.80 6.08
C ILE A 38 -10.65 -10.61 7.28
N GLY A 39 -11.65 -11.46 7.12
CA GLY A 39 -12.11 -12.32 8.19
C GLY A 39 -11.07 -13.38 8.55
N VAL A 40 -10.88 -14.35 7.67
CA VAL A 40 -10.16 -15.59 7.98
C VAL A 40 -8.65 -15.35 8.06
N LYS A 41 -8.01 -14.81 7.01
CA LYS A 41 -6.54 -14.69 6.97
C LYS A 41 -6.00 -13.63 7.91
N ASN A 42 -6.64 -12.46 7.97
CA ASN A 42 -6.19 -11.34 8.79
C ASN A 42 -6.66 -11.42 10.25
N ASN A 43 -7.88 -11.92 10.50
CA ASN A 43 -8.47 -11.90 11.85
C ASN A 43 -8.72 -13.29 12.45
N GLY A 44 -8.60 -14.39 11.68
CA GLY A 44 -8.86 -15.75 12.16
C GLY A 44 -10.34 -16.08 12.37
N HIS A 45 -11.25 -15.22 11.90
CA HIS A 45 -12.69 -15.35 12.11
C HIS A 45 -13.44 -14.91 10.85
N SER A 46 -14.42 -15.69 10.38
CA SER A 46 -15.29 -15.18 9.32
C SER A 46 -16.01 -13.89 9.75
N ILE A 47 -16.30 -13.05 8.77
CA ILE A 47 -17.03 -11.80 8.91
C ILE A 47 -18.41 -12.09 9.50
N GLU A 48 -18.67 -11.48 10.65
CA GLU A 48 -19.95 -11.50 11.34
C GLU A 48 -20.61 -10.13 11.20
N VAL A 49 -21.83 -10.10 10.67
CA VAL A 49 -22.65 -8.89 10.62
C VAL A 49 -23.74 -8.99 11.67
N THR A 50 -23.83 -8.00 12.56
CA THR A 50 -24.76 -7.98 13.69
C THR A 50 -25.53 -6.66 13.72
N GLY A 51 -26.87 -6.75 13.78
CA GLY A 51 -27.71 -5.59 14.07
C GLY A 51 -27.62 -5.18 15.53
N CYS A 52 -27.64 -3.88 15.81
CA CYS A 52 -27.60 -3.33 17.16
C CYS A 52 -28.41 -2.03 17.27
N ALA A 53 -29.00 -1.79 18.44
CA ALA A 53 -29.74 -0.56 18.71
C ALA A 53 -28.77 0.64 18.82
N GLU A 54 -27.65 0.44 19.52
CA GLU A 54 -26.60 1.43 19.69
C GLU A 54 -25.27 0.85 19.22
N LEU A 55 -24.51 1.63 18.44
CA LEU A 55 -23.18 1.23 18.00
C LEU A 55 -22.21 1.17 19.19
N PRO A 56 -21.27 0.20 19.21
CA PRO A 56 -20.22 0.17 20.21
C PRO A 56 -19.41 1.46 20.14
N ARG A 57 -18.93 1.93 21.29
CA ARG A 57 -18.03 3.09 21.36
C ARG A 57 -16.81 2.83 20.49
N GLU A 58 -16.39 3.85 19.74
CA GLU A 58 -15.17 3.75 18.93
C GLU A 58 -13.97 3.37 19.81
N HIS A 59 -13.27 2.32 19.37
CA HIS A 59 -12.00 1.89 19.93
C HIS A 59 -10.96 1.94 18.81
N SER A 60 -10.21 3.03 18.76
CA SER A 60 -9.11 3.19 17.81
C SER A 60 -7.80 3.21 18.58
N GLU A 61 -6.92 2.26 18.27
CA GLU A 61 -5.53 2.30 18.70
C GLU A 61 -4.69 2.98 17.62
N ALA A 62 -3.83 3.89 18.03
CA ALA A 62 -2.78 4.42 17.18
C ALA A 62 -1.44 4.05 17.82
N ARG A 63 -0.48 3.66 17.00
CA ARG A 63 0.85 3.29 17.47
C ARG A 63 1.83 4.38 17.10
N ALA A 64 2.51 4.92 18.11
CA ALA A 64 3.65 5.80 17.92
C ALA A 64 4.88 4.97 17.50
N ILE A 65 4.80 4.38 16.30
CA ILE A 65 5.84 3.61 15.61
C ILE A 65 6.52 4.53 14.58
N GLY A 66 7.81 4.31 14.35
CA GLY A 66 8.61 5.14 13.44
C GLY A 66 9.28 6.32 14.13
N ARG A 67 10.15 7.02 13.39
CA ARG A 67 10.94 8.19 13.83
C ARG A 67 11.95 7.90 14.95
N ASN A 68 12.23 6.64 15.25
CA ASN A 68 13.31 6.27 16.15
C ASN A 68 14.61 6.20 15.34
N LEU A 69 15.43 7.25 15.34
CA LEU A 69 16.61 7.31 14.47
C LEU A 69 17.92 6.93 15.15
N ASN A 70 17.97 7.02 16.49
CA ASN A 70 19.19 6.80 17.26
C ASN A 70 19.69 5.35 17.16
N GLY A 71 21.01 5.18 17.13
CA GLY A 71 21.70 3.89 17.12
C GLY A 71 22.03 3.37 15.72
N CYS A 72 22.54 2.14 15.66
CA CYS A 72 22.90 1.43 14.44
C CYS A 72 21.73 0.54 13.99
N ARG A 73 21.07 0.87 12.90
CA ARG A 73 19.80 0.28 12.48
C ARG A 73 19.90 -0.28 11.08
N ILE A 74 19.11 -1.31 10.79
CA ILE A 74 18.90 -1.79 9.43
C ILE A 74 17.45 -1.51 9.03
N GLY A 75 17.28 -0.84 7.90
CA GLY A 75 16.00 -0.71 7.22
C GLY A 75 15.97 -1.63 6.02
N PHE A 76 14.88 -2.37 5.81
CA PHE A 76 14.70 -3.16 4.59
C PHE A 76 13.36 -2.90 3.93
N ASP A 77 13.30 -3.12 2.62
CA ASP A 77 12.09 -3.05 1.80
C ASP A 77 12.00 -4.30 0.92
N LEU A 78 10.87 -5.00 0.96
CA LEU A 78 10.63 -6.22 0.20
C LEU A 78 9.54 -5.99 -0.86
N GLY A 79 9.97 -5.76 -2.09
CA GLY A 79 9.12 -5.63 -3.27
C GLY A 79 9.00 -6.93 -4.05
N GLY A 80 8.16 -6.92 -5.09
CA GLY A 80 7.95 -8.06 -5.98
C GLY A 80 9.02 -8.27 -7.06
N SER A 81 9.93 -7.31 -7.26
CA SER A 81 11.01 -7.36 -8.26
C SER A 81 12.40 -7.26 -7.65
N ASP A 82 12.49 -6.70 -6.46
CA ASP A 82 13.73 -6.41 -5.78
C ASP A 82 13.52 -6.42 -4.26
N ARG A 83 14.61 -6.64 -3.55
CA ARG A 83 14.73 -6.47 -2.11
C ARG A 83 15.82 -5.46 -1.82
N LYS A 84 15.53 -4.52 -0.93
CA LYS A 84 16.45 -3.45 -0.53
C LYS A 84 16.81 -3.56 0.93
N ALA A 85 18.03 -3.21 1.27
CA ALA A 85 18.42 -3.01 2.65
C ALA A 85 19.40 -1.85 2.77
N ALA A 86 19.27 -1.10 3.85
CA ALA A 86 20.12 0.02 4.19
C ALA A 86 20.63 -0.09 5.63
N ALA A 87 21.90 0.27 5.80
CA ALA A 87 22.52 0.48 7.09
C ALA A 87 22.39 1.96 7.47
N VAL A 88 21.83 2.24 8.65
CA VAL A 88 21.54 3.59 9.12
C VAL A 88 22.19 3.81 10.48
N VAL A 89 22.90 4.92 10.66
CA VAL A 89 23.48 5.32 11.96
C VAL A 89 22.94 6.70 12.30
N ASP A 90 22.18 6.80 13.40
CA ASP A 90 21.60 8.06 13.89
C ASP A 90 20.82 8.83 12.79
N GLY A 91 20.08 8.10 11.96
CA GLY A 91 19.31 8.63 10.83
C GLY A 91 20.09 8.87 9.54
N GLU A 92 21.40 8.63 9.52
CA GLU A 92 22.25 8.78 8.35
C GLU A 92 22.50 7.42 7.65
N VAL A 93 22.21 7.34 6.35
CA VAL A 93 22.46 6.12 5.55
C VAL A 93 23.96 5.94 5.32
N LYS A 94 24.52 4.82 5.77
CA LYS A 94 25.93 4.43 5.57
C LYS A 94 26.12 3.45 4.43
N PHE A 95 25.09 2.68 4.12
CA PHE A 95 25.05 1.74 3.01
C PHE A 95 23.61 1.55 2.57
N SER A 96 23.40 1.34 1.29
CA SER A 96 22.11 0.92 0.73
C SER A 96 22.37 0.06 -0.50
N GLU A 97 21.62 -1.01 -0.62
CA GLU A 97 21.70 -1.91 -1.77
C GLU A 97 20.34 -2.42 -2.16
N GLU A 98 20.21 -2.70 -3.45
CA GLU A 98 19.04 -3.24 -4.11
C GLU A 98 19.46 -4.49 -4.88
N ILE A 99 18.77 -5.60 -4.64
CA ILE A 99 19.07 -6.89 -5.24
C ILE A 99 17.80 -7.41 -5.90
N GLU A 100 17.89 -7.72 -7.20
CA GLU A 100 16.80 -8.33 -7.94
C GLU A 100 16.43 -9.71 -7.35
N TRP A 101 15.12 -9.99 -7.29
CA TRP A 101 14.56 -11.28 -6.88
C TRP A 101 13.13 -11.43 -7.44
N ASP A 102 12.53 -12.62 -7.38
CA ASP A 102 11.19 -12.89 -7.92
C ASP A 102 10.38 -13.76 -6.93
N PRO A 103 9.78 -13.16 -5.89
CA PRO A 103 9.18 -13.91 -4.78
C PRO A 103 7.77 -14.42 -5.10
N TYR A 104 7.00 -13.74 -5.96
CA TYR A 104 5.55 -13.95 -6.06
C TYR A 104 5.14 -15.39 -6.35
N PHE A 105 5.84 -16.09 -7.22
CA PHE A 105 5.52 -17.46 -7.61
C PHE A 105 6.55 -18.48 -7.13
N GLU A 106 7.48 -18.07 -6.27
CA GLU A 106 8.48 -18.96 -5.70
C GLU A 106 7.86 -19.81 -4.58
N PRO A 107 7.73 -21.14 -4.77
CA PRO A 107 7.08 -22.01 -3.80
C PRO A 107 7.92 -22.33 -2.56
N ASP A 108 9.24 -22.17 -2.61
CA ASP A 108 10.12 -22.52 -1.50
C ASP A 108 10.20 -21.38 -0.46
N PRO A 109 9.65 -21.54 0.76
CA PRO A 109 9.77 -20.51 1.82
C PRO A 109 11.22 -20.21 2.22
N ASP A 110 12.16 -21.14 2.02
CA ASP A 110 13.57 -20.92 2.34
C ASP A 110 14.23 -19.92 1.36
N TYR A 111 13.78 -19.83 0.11
CA TYR A 111 14.21 -18.77 -0.81
C TYR A 111 13.96 -17.38 -0.22
N HIS A 112 12.76 -17.17 0.29
CA HIS A 112 12.34 -15.90 0.88
C HIS A 112 13.17 -15.59 2.12
N TYR A 113 13.28 -16.56 3.02
CA TYR A 113 14.05 -16.44 4.25
C TYR A 113 15.52 -16.09 3.99
N GLN A 114 16.18 -16.85 3.10
CA GLN A 114 17.59 -16.65 2.78
C GLN A 114 17.82 -15.33 2.05
N GLY A 115 16.89 -14.90 1.18
CA GLY A 115 16.93 -13.59 0.54
C GLY A 115 16.92 -12.45 1.58
N ILE A 116 16.01 -12.51 2.55
CA ILE A 116 15.91 -11.50 3.61
C ILE A 116 17.18 -11.50 4.48
N ILE A 117 17.60 -12.67 4.98
CA ILE A 117 18.81 -12.80 5.80
C ILE A 117 20.06 -12.33 5.05
N ASN A 118 20.16 -12.59 3.74
CA ASN A 118 21.26 -12.10 2.91
C ASN A 118 21.29 -10.57 2.87
N SER A 119 20.15 -9.91 2.62
CA SER A 119 20.06 -8.43 2.65
C SER A 119 20.49 -7.87 4.01
N LEU A 120 20.00 -8.44 5.10
CA LEU A 120 20.30 -7.98 6.46
C LEU A 120 21.79 -8.13 6.79
N LYS A 121 22.40 -9.27 6.45
CA LYS A 121 23.84 -9.50 6.68
C LYS A 121 24.71 -8.49 5.93
N ARG A 122 24.40 -8.21 4.66
CA ARG A 122 25.14 -7.24 3.84
C ARG A 122 25.06 -5.83 4.42
N ALA A 123 23.88 -5.39 4.85
CA ALA A 123 23.74 -4.10 5.54
C ALA A 123 24.51 -4.07 6.88
N ALA A 124 24.49 -5.17 7.64
CA ALA A 124 25.19 -5.25 8.93
C ALA A 124 26.72 -5.12 8.83
N GLU A 125 27.33 -5.52 7.70
CA GLU A 125 28.78 -5.36 7.45
C GLU A 125 29.24 -3.89 7.50
N HIS A 126 28.32 -2.95 7.32
CA HIS A 126 28.58 -1.50 7.35
C HIS A 126 28.26 -0.86 8.71
N LEU A 127 27.93 -1.65 9.74
CA LEU A 127 27.60 -1.18 11.07
C LEU A 127 28.55 -1.77 12.12
N PRO A 128 28.89 -1.02 13.19
CA PRO A 128 29.69 -1.57 14.29
C PRO A 128 28.92 -2.58 15.14
N ARG A 129 27.58 -2.51 15.13
CA ARG A 129 26.61 -3.41 15.76
C ARG A 129 25.23 -3.17 15.15
N VAL A 130 24.25 -4.01 15.45
CA VAL A 130 22.84 -3.77 15.09
C VAL A 130 22.05 -3.59 16.38
N ASP A 131 21.39 -2.46 16.52
CA ASP A 131 20.56 -2.09 17.67
C ASP A 131 19.07 -2.37 17.40
N ALA A 132 18.62 -2.27 16.14
CA ALA A 132 17.24 -2.56 15.72
C ALA A 132 17.14 -2.83 14.21
N ILE A 133 16.10 -3.56 13.80
CA ILE A 133 15.80 -3.85 12.38
C ILE A 133 14.35 -3.48 12.09
N GLY A 134 14.11 -2.65 11.08
CA GLY A 134 12.75 -2.35 10.66
C GLY A 134 12.52 -2.62 9.18
N GLY A 135 11.30 -3.05 8.85
CA GLY A 135 10.96 -3.58 7.54
C GLY A 135 9.71 -2.94 6.94
N SER A 136 9.77 -2.76 5.63
CA SER A 136 8.66 -2.48 4.73
C SER A 136 8.47 -3.70 3.83
N ALA A 137 7.24 -4.17 3.65
CA ALA A 137 6.97 -5.29 2.77
C ALA A 137 5.54 -5.26 2.21
N ALA A 138 5.37 -5.74 0.98
CA ALA A 138 4.07 -5.77 0.32
C ALA A 138 3.14 -6.82 0.94
N GLY A 139 2.05 -6.36 1.56
CA GLY A 139 1.01 -7.21 2.17
C GLY A 139 0.56 -6.75 3.56
N CYS A 140 -0.22 -7.60 4.21
CA CYS A 140 -0.78 -7.43 5.54
C CYS A 140 0.10 -8.09 6.61
N TYR A 141 0.44 -7.32 7.64
CA TYR A 141 1.26 -7.74 8.76
C TYR A 141 0.57 -7.38 10.08
N SER A 142 0.51 -8.34 11.00
CA SER A 142 -0.04 -8.11 12.34
C SER A 142 0.95 -8.61 13.38
N HIS A 143 1.49 -7.70 14.19
CA HIS A 143 2.49 -8.02 15.22
C HIS A 143 3.69 -8.80 14.65
N ASN A 144 4.22 -8.36 13.51
CA ASN A 144 5.29 -9.02 12.74
C ASN A 144 4.95 -10.40 12.19
N ARG A 145 3.69 -10.83 12.27
CA ARG A 145 3.22 -12.03 11.59
C ARG A 145 2.75 -11.68 10.19
N VAL A 146 3.13 -12.50 9.22
CA VAL A 146 2.58 -12.41 7.87
C VAL A 146 1.17 -12.99 7.91
N THR A 147 0.16 -12.17 7.63
CA THR A 147 -1.24 -12.64 7.58
C THR A 147 -1.67 -12.92 6.16
N TRP A 148 -1.41 -11.99 5.25
CA TRP A 148 -1.69 -12.13 3.82
C TRP A 148 -0.78 -11.21 3.02
N ALA A 149 0.14 -11.76 2.24
CA ALA A 149 1.11 -10.95 1.52
C ALA A 149 1.37 -11.48 0.11
N SER A 150 1.45 -10.57 -0.86
CA SER A 150 1.63 -10.90 -2.28
C SER A 150 2.95 -11.61 -2.52
N LEU A 151 3.98 -11.30 -1.74
CA LEU A 151 5.32 -11.90 -1.80
C LEU A 151 5.31 -13.43 -1.67
N PHE A 152 4.33 -14.02 -0.99
CA PHE A 152 4.33 -15.46 -0.69
C PHE A 152 3.22 -16.24 -1.43
N ARG A 153 2.68 -15.71 -2.53
CA ARG A 153 1.58 -16.34 -3.29
C ARG A 153 1.93 -17.73 -3.81
N GLY A 154 3.20 -17.99 -4.12
CA GLY A 154 3.69 -19.29 -4.57
C GLY A 154 3.78 -20.35 -3.46
N VAL A 155 3.82 -19.94 -2.19
CA VAL A 155 4.01 -20.83 -1.05
C VAL A 155 2.68 -21.53 -0.72
N GLU A 156 2.72 -22.86 -0.65
CA GLU A 156 1.55 -23.67 -0.31
C GLU A 156 1.04 -23.35 1.11
N PRO A 157 -0.28 -23.30 1.36
CA PRO A 157 -0.85 -22.85 2.64
C PRO A 157 -0.26 -23.48 3.90
N LYS A 158 0.00 -24.80 3.90
CA LYS A 158 0.58 -25.46 5.07
C LYS A 158 2.03 -25.00 5.30
N LEU A 159 2.83 -24.88 4.25
CA LEU A 159 4.18 -24.34 4.35
C LEU A 159 4.18 -22.86 4.76
N PHE A 160 3.22 -22.08 4.28
CA PHE A 160 3.04 -20.70 4.68
C PHE A 160 2.82 -20.59 6.20
N ASP A 161 1.91 -21.39 6.74
CA ASP A 161 1.62 -21.43 8.17
C ASP A 161 2.81 -21.89 9.01
N GLU A 162 3.54 -22.89 8.54
CA GLU A 162 4.67 -23.47 9.27
C GLU A 162 5.94 -22.62 9.21
N LYS A 163 6.18 -21.90 8.11
CA LYS A 163 7.49 -21.26 7.82
C LYS A 163 7.43 -19.76 7.61
N VAL A 164 6.34 -19.24 7.05
CA VAL A 164 6.24 -17.83 6.65
C VAL A 164 5.56 -16.99 7.74
N ARG A 165 4.50 -17.53 8.35
CA ARG A 165 3.63 -16.80 9.28
C ARG A 165 4.40 -16.09 10.40
N ASP A 166 5.39 -16.75 10.99
CA ASP A 166 6.20 -16.22 12.10
C ASP A 166 7.63 -15.85 11.68
N MET A 167 7.89 -15.72 10.37
CA MET A 167 9.24 -15.52 9.81
C MET A 167 9.97 -14.32 10.43
N PHE A 168 9.34 -13.14 10.46
CA PHE A 168 9.98 -11.92 10.98
C PHE A 168 10.16 -11.93 12.50
N ILE A 169 9.28 -12.62 13.23
CA ILE A 169 9.46 -12.87 14.67
C ILE A 169 10.71 -13.72 14.89
N ASN A 170 10.88 -14.78 14.10
CA ASN A 170 12.05 -15.65 14.19
C ASN A 170 13.33 -14.91 13.83
N ILE A 171 13.33 -14.08 12.78
CA ILE A 171 14.46 -13.21 12.42
C ILE A 171 14.82 -12.28 13.59
N GLY A 172 13.85 -11.61 14.21
CA GLY A 172 14.11 -10.73 15.35
C GLY A 172 14.77 -11.47 16.54
N ARG A 173 14.33 -12.71 16.81
CA ARG A 173 14.96 -13.57 17.83
C ARG A 173 16.37 -13.99 17.46
N GLU A 174 16.62 -14.38 16.22
CA GLU A 174 17.94 -14.79 15.74
C GLU A 174 18.97 -13.67 15.79
N TRP A 175 18.55 -12.44 15.47
CA TRP A 175 19.41 -11.25 15.56
C TRP A 175 19.49 -10.67 16.97
N ASN A 176 18.62 -11.10 17.88
CA ASN A 176 18.54 -10.62 19.26
C ASN A 176 18.39 -9.08 19.35
N VAL A 177 17.53 -8.52 18.50
CA VAL A 177 17.22 -7.08 18.43
C VAL A 177 15.71 -6.86 18.23
N PRO A 178 15.16 -5.71 18.63
CA PRO A 178 13.80 -5.33 18.26
C PRO A 178 13.64 -5.33 16.74
N LEU A 179 12.57 -5.98 16.28
CA LEU A 179 12.20 -6.03 14.86
C LEU A 179 10.74 -5.62 14.69
N GLU A 180 10.47 -4.73 13.73
CA GLU A 180 9.12 -4.32 13.33
C GLU A 180 8.98 -4.36 11.81
N VAL A 181 7.89 -4.91 11.30
CA VAL A 181 7.55 -4.94 9.87
C VAL A 181 6.15 -4.41 9.68
N LEU A 182 6.00 -3.48 8.75
CA LEU A 182 4.73 -2.91 8.33
C LEU A 182 4.52 -3.06 6.83
N ASN A 183 3.29 -2.81 6.41
CA ASN A 183 2.94 -2.69 5.00
C ASN A 183 3.76 -1.57 4.33
N ASP A 184 4.13 -1.78 3.07
CA ASP A 184 4.91 -0.85 2.26
C ASP A 184 4.26 0.53 2.09
N GLY A 185 2.95 0.57 1.92
CA GLY A 185 2.16 1.81 1.88
C GLY A 185 2.26 2.61 3.17
N GLU A 186 2.16 1.98 4.33
CA GLU A 186 2.30 2.66 5.63
C GLU A 186 3.70 3.24 5.82
N VAL A 187 4.75 2.48 5.50
CA VAL A 187 6.14 2.97 5.60
C VAL A 187 6.39 4.09 4.61
N THR A 188 5.79 4.03 3.42
CA THR A 188 5.87 5.09 2.43
C THR A 188 5.21 6.39 2.91
N ALA A 189 4.01 6.29 3.51
CA ALA A 189 3.34 7.44 4.10
C ALA A 189 4.15 8.02 5.28
N LEU A 190 4.77 7.16 6.10
CA LEU A 190 5.69 7.58 7.16
C LEU A 190 6.91 8.33 6.59
N ALA A 191 7.53 7.80 5.54
CA ALA A 191 8.67 8.43 4.88
C ALA A 191 8.33 9.83 4.39
N GLY A 192 7.20 10.00 3.69
CA GLY A 192 6.73 11.32 3.25
C GLY A 192 6.42 12.26 4.42
N SER A 193 5.77 11.76 5.47
CA SER A 193 5.52 12.54 6.70
C SER A 193 6.82 13.04 7.34
N MET A 194 7.83 12.18 7.43
CA MET A 194 9.15 12.50 7.98
C MET A 194 9.88 13.53 7.12
N ALA A 195 9.89 13.36 5.80
CA ALA A 195 10.55 14.27 4.87
C ALA A 195 9.93 15.67 4.88
N MET A 196 8.60 15.75 4.88
CA MET A 196 7.88 17.03 4.95
C MET A 196 7.92 17.68 6.34
N GLY A 197 8.16 16.90 7.41
CA GLY A 197 7.93 17.34 8.78
C GLY A 197 6.45 17.67 9.04
N LYS A 198 5.53 16.92 8.41
CA LYS A 198 4.07 17.15 8.46
C LYS A 198 3.33 15.85 8.76
N ASN A 199 2.15 15.98 9.36
CA ASN A 199 1.24 14.88 9.71
C ASN A 199 0.01 14.91 8.78
N GLY A 200 -0.93 13.97 8.95
CA GLY A 200 -2.12 13.91 8.10
C GLY A 200 -1.76 13.61 6.65
N VAL A 201 -1.03 12.51 6.43
CA VAL A 201 -0.50 12.12 5.12
C VAL A 201 -1.24 10.88 4.64
N LEU A 202 -1.90 10.98 3.48
CA LEU A 202 -2.42 9.85 2.74
C LEU A 202 -1.45 9.51 1.60
N GLY A 203 -0.77 8.38 1.72
CA GLY A 203 0.09 7.82 0.67
C GLY A 203 -0.70 6.98 -0.31
N ILE A 204 -0.54 7.26 -1.60
CA ILE A 204 -1.12 6.49 -2.70
C ILE A 204 0.02 6.14 -3.66
N ALA A 205 0.32 4.85 -3.76
CA ALA A 205 1.30 4.33 -4.68
C ALA A 205 0.61 3.80 -5.94
N MET A 206 0.93 4.37 -7.10
CA MET A 206 0.40 3.98 -8.41
C MET A 206 1.45 3.18 -9.19
N GLY A 207 1.56 1.89 -8.87
CA GLY A 207 2.57 0.97 -9.40
C GLY A 207 1.95 -0.19 -10.20
N THR A 208 2.51 -1.38 -10.01
CA THR A 208 1.97 -2.65 -10.55
C THR A 208 0.59 -2.98 -9.96
N SER A 209 0.30 -2.46 -8.77
CA SER A 209 -1.04 -2.34 -8.20
C SER A 209 -1.13 -0.96 -7.53
N GLN A 210 -2.26 -0.64 -6.94
CA GLN A 210 -2.35 0.47 -6.01
C GLN A 210 -1.85 0.04 -4.62
N GLY A 211 -1.03 0.87 -3.97
CA GLY A 211 -0.74 0.77 -2.54
C GLY A 211 -1.34 1.95 -1.77
N GLY A 212 -1.61 1.76 -0.49
CA GLY A 212 -2.20 2.78 0.38
C GLY A 212 -1.54 2.82 1.75
N GLY A 213 -1.38 4.01 2.31
CA GLY A 213 -0.89 4.18 3.68
C GLY A 213 -1.34 5.49 4.27
N TYR A 214 -1.47 5.54 5.59
CA TYR A 214 -2.01 6.72 6.26
C TYR A 214 -1.28 7.02 7.56
N ILE A 215 -0.85 8.28 7.70
CA ILE A 215 -0.33 8.87 8.93
C ILE A 215 -1.38 9.85 9.45
N ASP A 216 -1.85 9.62 10.67
CA ASP A 216 -2.88 10.46 11.27
C ASP A 216 -2.39 11.90 11.55
N MET A 217 -3.32 12.78 11.94
CA MET A 217 -3.01 14.18 12.27
C MET A 217 -2.05 14.34 13.46
N ASN A 218 -1.93 13.32 14.31
CA ASN A 218 -0.99 13.28 15.42
C ASN A 218 0.39 12.72 15.02
N GLY A 219 0.55 12.26 13.77
CA GLY A 219 1.78 11.70 13.23
C GLY A 219 1.94 10.20 13.49
N ASN A 220 0.92 9.49 13.95
CA ASN A 220 0.98 8.07 14.25
C ASN A 220 0.61 7.21 13.04
N ILE A 221 1.15 5.99 13.03
CA ILE A 221 0.64 4.91 12.19
C ILE A 221 -0.57 4.32 12.92
N THR A 222 -1.69 4.22 12.22
CA THR A 222 -2.93 3.63 12.73
C THR A 222 -2.85 2.11 12.74
N THR A 223 -3.72 1.40 13.47
CA THR A 223 -3.88 -0.06 13.28
C THR A 223 -4.78 -0.42 12.09
N TRP A 224 -4.93 0.50 11.13
CA TRP A 224 -5.82 0.32 10.00
C TRP A 224 -5.13 -0.51 8.93
N LEU A 225 -5.93 -1.06 8.02
CA LEU A 225 -5.40 -1.83 6.91
C LEU A 225 -4.93 -0.90 5.78
N SER A 226 -5.77 0.09 5.42
CA SER A 226 -5.53 1.03 4.33
C SER A 226 -5.17 0.40 2.98
N GLU A 227 -5.71 -0.78 2.70
CA GLU A 227 -5.48 -1.51 1.46
C GLU A 227 -6.38 -0.95 0.34
N LEU A 228 -5.97 0.21 -0.19
CA LEU A 228 -6.76 0.98 -1.16
C LEU A 228 -6.93 0.27 -2.51
N ALA A 229 -6.12 -0.75 -2.82
CA ALA A 229 -6.25 -1.57 -4.02
C ALA A 229 -7.65 -2.17 -4.19
N PHE A 230 -8.28 -2.58 -3.08
CA PHE A 230 -9.62 -3.18 -3.04
C PHE A 230 -10.68 -2.23 -2.50
N ALA A 231 -10.32 -0.98 -2.18
CA ALA A 231 -11.30 0.01 -1.79
C ALA A 231 -12.16 0.40 -3.02
N PRO A 232 -13.49 0.46 -2.88
CA PRO A 232 -14.35 0.88 -3.99
C PRO A 232 -14.15 2.37 -4.27
N VAL A 233 -13.92 2.71 -5.54
CA VAL A 233 -13.74 4.10 -6.01
C VAL A 233 -14.68 4.46 -7.16
N ASP A 234 -15.28 3.46 -7.81
CA ASP A 234 -16.33 3.62 -8.81
C ASP A 234 -17.53 2.72 -8.49
N MET A 235 -18.67 3.33 -8.19
CA MET A 235 -19.90 2.63 -7.84
C MET A 235 -20.75 2.25 -9.07
N HIS A 236 -20.24 2.46 -10.28
CA HIS A 236 -20.96 2.12 -11.51
C HIS A 236 -21.17 0.60 -11.60
N PRO A 237 -22.40 0.11 -11.89
CA PRO A 237 -22.68 -1.33 -11.93
C PRO A 237 -21.87 -2.14 -12.96
N ASN A 238 -21.30 -1.47 -13.96
CA ASN A 238 -20.43 -2.06 -14.98
C ASN A 238 -18.97 -1.59 -14.85
N ALA A 239 -18.55 -1.14 -13.67
CA ALA A 239 -17.15 -0.82 -13.42
C ALA A 239 -16.26 -2.06 -13.68
N PRO A 240 -14.99 -1.88 -14.09
CA PRO A 240 -14.04 -2.97 -14.28
C PRO A 240 -13.92 -3.82 -13.01
N ALA A 241 -13.90 -5.14 -13.20
CA ALA A 241 -13.61 -6.09 -12.14
C ALA A 241 -12.09 -6.16 -11.89
N ASP A 242 -11.70 -6.18 -10.62
CA ASP A 242 -10.34 -6.51 -10.22
C ASP A 242 -10.06 -8.00 -10.48
N GLU A 243 -8.88 -8.33 -11.02
CA GLU A 243 -8.59 -9.69 -11.46
C GLU A 243 -8.39 -10.68 -10.31
N TRP A 244 -8.14 -10.19 -9.09
CA TRP A 244 -7.88 -11.03 -7.93
C TRP A 244 -9.12 -11.24 -7.06
N SER A 245 -9.78 -10.15 -6.69
CA SER A 245 -10.99 -10.16 -5.87
C SER A 245 -12.26 -10.43 -6.68
N GLY A 246 -12.27 -10.02 -7.95
CA GLY A 246 -13.47 -9.98 -8.79
C GLY A 246 -14.34 -8.74 -8.56
N ASP A 247 -14.07 -7.96 -7.51
CA ASP A 247 -14.88 -6.81 -7.14
C ASP A 247 -14.84 -5.71 -8.21
N LEU A 248 -15.95 -5.00 -8.34
CA LEU A 248 -16.10 -3.96 -9.35
C LEU A 248 -15.66 -2.60 -8.81
N GLY A 249 -14.95 -1.83 -9.63
CA GLY A 249 -14.66 -0.44 -9.32
C GLY A 249 -13.61 -0.25 -8.23
N CYS A 250 -12.79 -1.26 -7.97
CA CYS A 250 -11.71 -1.23 -6.97
C CYS A 250 -10.56 -0.32 -7.39
N GLY A 251 -9.92 0.32 -6.41
CA GLY A 251 -8.86 1.29 -6.64
C GLY A 251 -7.71 0.81 -7.55
N ALA A 252 -7.34 -0.48 -7.51
CA ALA A 252 -6.34 -1.06 -8.40
C ALA A 252 -6.67 -0.84 -9.89
N GLN A 253 -7.94 -0.87 -10.29
CA GLN A 253 -8.37 -0.68 -11.68
C GLN A 253 -8.31 0.79 -12.17
N TYR A 254 -7.98 1.73 -11.27
CA TYR A 254 -7.97 3.18 -11.49
C TYR A 254 -6.62 3.83 -11.16
N PHE A 255 -5.87 3.27 -10.23
CA PHE A 255 -4.65 3.87 -9.67
C PHE A 255 -3.45 2.93 -9.76
N SER A 256 -3.31 2.22 -10.88
CA SER A 256 -2.18 1.33 -11.15
C SER A 256 -1.93 1.17 -12.66
N GLN A 257 -0.97 0.34 -13.05
CA GLN A 257 -0.74 -0.03 -14.44
C GLN A 257 -1.96 -0.68 -15.10
N GLN A 258 -2.86 -1.31 -14.34
CA GLN A 258 -4.13 -1.88 -14.83
C GLN A 258 -5.02 -0.77 -15.40
N ALA A 259 -5.04 0.42 -14.78
CA ALA A 259 -5.79 1.56 -15.28
C ALA A 259 -5.29 1.99 -16.67
N VAL A 260 -3.97 2.07 -16.84
CA VAL A 260 -3.35 2.41 -18.12
C VAL A 260 -3.65 1.35 -19.17
N GLY A 261 -3.45 0.06 -18.84
CA GLY A 261 -3.73 -1.04 -19.77
C GLY A 261 -5.20 -1.16 -20.16
N ARG A 262 -6.13 -0.78 -19.26
CA ARG A 262 -7.57 -0.73 -19.53
C ARG A 262 -7.95 0.43 -20.45
N LEU A 263 -7.32 1.60 -20.26
CA LEU A 263 -7.62 2.80 -21.06
C LEU A 263 -6.93 2.79 -22.43
N LEU A 264 -5.78 2.12 -22.55
CA LEU A 264 -4.98 2.09 -23.77
C LEU A 264 -5.75 1.58 -25.01
N PRO A 265 -6.52 0.48 -24.98
CA PRO A 265 -7.33 0.04 -26.13
C PRO A 265 -8.32 1.10 -26.64
N ALA A 266 -8.88 1.92 -25.74
CA ALA A 266 -9.85 2.96 -26.08
C ALA A 266 -9.19 4.27 -26.56
N SER A 267 -7.88 4.42 -26.39
CA SER A 267 -7.15 5.66 -26.69
C SER A 267 -6.89 5.89 -28.19
N GLY A 268 -6.96 4.83 -29.00
CA GLY A 268 -6.58 4.87 -30.42
C GLY A 268 -5.06 4.94 -30.66
N ILE A 269 -4.24 4.66 -29.64
CA ILE A 269 -2.80 4.39 -29.79
C ILE A 269 -2.61 3.00 -30.39
N ASP A 270 -1.74 2.89 -31.39
CA ASP A 270 -1.36 1.59 -31.95
C ASP A 270 -0.26 0.95 -31.10
N TYR A 271 -0.44 -0.31 -30.73
CA TYR A 271 0.48 -1.05 -29.86
C TYR A 271 0.26 -2.56 -30.02
N ASP A 272 1.27 -3.35 -29.66
CA ASP A 272 1.12 -4.80 -29.56
C ASP A 272 0.34 -5.17 -28.29
N SER A 273 -0.89 -5.64 -28.46
CA SER A 273 -1.78 -6.03 -27.36
C SER A 273 -1.29 -7.23 -26.54
N THR A 274 -0.26 -7.94 -26.99
CA THR A 274 0.36 -9.05 -26.24
C THR A 274 1.37 -8.57 -25.21
N LEU A 275 1.76 -7.29 -25.25
CA LEU A 275 2.66 -6.69 -24.28
C LEU A 275 2.06 -6.71 -22.87
N LYS A 276 2.90 -6.98 -21.87
CA LYS A 276 2.51 -6.89 -20.46
C LYS A 276 2.32 -5.43 -20.06
N LEU A 277 1.53 -5.19 -19.01
CA LEU A 277 1.20 -3.86 -18.49
C LEU A 277 2.42 -2.92 -18.30
N PRO A 278 3.60 -3.37 -17.80
CA PRO A 278 4.76 -2.49 -17.67
C PRO A 278 5.29 -1.95 -19.00
N GLU A 279 5.21 -2.75 -20.07
CA GLU A 279 5.65 -2.34 -21.41
C GLU A 279 4.60 -1.44 -22.08
N GLN A 280 3.31 -1.71 -21.84
CA GLN A 280 2.23 -0.83 -22.27
C GLN A 280 2.36 0.57 -21.62
N LEU A 281 2.66 0.64 -20.33
CA LEU A 281 2.91 1.91 -19.63
C LEU A 281 4.08 2.68 -20.26
N LYS A 282 5.19 2.01 -20.59
CA LYS A 282 6.34 2.67 -21.24
C LYS A 282 5.97 3.30 -22.58
N ILE A 283 5.13 2.64 -23.38
CA ILE A 283 4.63 3.19 -24.65
C ILE A 283 3.85 4.48 -24.39
N VAL A 284 2.90 4.45 -23.45
CA VAL A 284 2.08 5.62 -23.10
C VAL A 284 2.95 6.76 -22.55
N GLN A 285 3.97 6.46 -21.74
CA GLN A 285 4.93 7.44 -21.25
C GLN A 285 5.74 8.09 -22.37
N ALA A 286 6.30 7.29 -23.28
CA ALA A 286 7.07 7.79 -24.41
C ALA A 286 6.23 8.68 -25.33
N LEU A 287 4.95 8.37 -25.53
CA LEU A 287 4.02 9.18 -26.30
C LEU A 287 3.64 10.49 -25.58
N MET A 288 3.46 10.44 -24.26
CA MET A 288 3.20 11.63 -23.45
C MET A 288 4.40 12.59 -23.47
N GLU A 289 5.63 12.08 -23.41
CA GLU A 289 6.85 12.90 -23.58
C GLU A 289 6.93 13.58 -24.95
N GLN A 290 6.32 12.98 -25.97
CA GLN A 290 6.21 13.57 -27.32
C GLN A 290 5.00 14.51 -27.48
N GLY A 291 4.17 14.66 -26.45
CA GLY A 291 2.97 15.49 -26.49
C GLY A 291 1.80 14.88 -27.28
N ASP A 292 1.73 13.56 -27.41
CA ASP A 292 0.61 12.89 -28.09
C ASP A 292 -0.70 13.07 -27.32
N GLU A 293 -1.70 13.71 -27.95
CA GLU A 293 -3.01 13.99 -27.33
C GLU A 293 -3.75 12.72 -26.89
N ARG A 294 -3.47 11.56 -27.49
CA ARG A 294 -4.11 10.30 -27.09
C ARG A 294 -3.55 9.78 -25.77
N ALA A 295 -2.24 9.93 -25.55
CA ALA A 295 -1.62 9.58 -24.29
C ALA A 295 -2.07 10.56 -23.18
N LEU A 296 -2.19 11.85 -23.52
CA LEU A 296 -2.73 12.86 -22.62
C LEU A 296 -4.13 12.47 -22.10
N LYS A 297 -5.03 11.99 -22.98
CA LYS A 297 -6.38 11.55 -22.57
C LYS A 297 -6.39 10.39 -21.56
N ILE A 298 -5.38 9.51 -21.59
CA ILE A 298 -5.26 8.45 -20.59
C ILE A 298 -4.91 9.07 -19.23
N TYR A 299 -3.92 9.97 -19.18
CA TYR A 299 -3.54 10.66 -17.94
C TYR A 299 -4.65 11.60 -17.43
N ASP A 300 -5.38 12.27 -18.33
CA ASP A 300 -6.55 13.08 -18.02
C ASP A 300 -7.62 12.26 -17.29
N ALA A 301 -7.97 11.07 -17.82
CA ALA A 301 -8.92 10.18 -17.19
C ALA A 301 -8.46 9.74 -15.78
N ILE A 302 -7.18 9.37 -15.62
CA ILE A 302 -6.63 8.97 -14.32
C ILE A 302 -6.65 10.16 -13.33
N GLY A 303 -6.33 11.36 -13.78
CA GLY A 303 -6.41 12.58 -12.96
C GLY A 303 -7.85 12.89 -12.52
N ILE A 304 -8.83 12.70 -13.40
CA ILE A 304 -10.25 12.86 -13.05
C ILE A 304 -10.65 11.83 -11.98
N TYR A 305 -10.30 10.56 -12.17
CA TYR A 305 -10.56 9.51 -11.17
C TYR A 305 -9.96 9.89 -9.82
N LEU A 306 -8.71 10.35 -9.81
CA LEU A 306 -8.02 10.73 -8.58
C LEU A 306 -8.72 11.89 -7.87
N GLY A 307 -9.15 12.92 -8.58
CA GLY A 307 -9.84 14.07 -7.98
C GLY A 307 -11.12 13.67 -7.23
N TYR A 308 -11.96 12.83 -7.84
CA TYR A 308 -13.17 12.30 -7.20
C TYR A 308 -12.84 11.32 -6.07
N SER A 309 -11.86 10.43 -6.26
CA SER A 309 -11.47 9.48 -5.23
C SER A 309 -10.83 10.14 -4.01
N LEU A 310 -10.12 11.25 -4.15
CA LEU A 310 -9.61 12.00 -3.00
C LEU A 310 -10.75 12.58 -2.16
N ALA A 311 -11.78 13.14 -2.80
CA ALA A 311 -12.98 13.58 -2.10
C ALA A 311 -13.68 12.42 -1.38
N HIS A 312 -13.81 11.28 -2.03
CA HIS A 312 -14.34 10.06 -1.42
C HIS A 312 -13.48 9.60 -0.22
N TYR A 313 -12.16 9.54 -0.37
CA TYR A 313 -11.26 9.16 0.72
C TYR A 313 -11.30 10.14 1.89
N ALA A 314 -11.63 11.42 1.69
CA ALA A 314 -11.75 12.39 2.77
C ALA A 314 -12.94 12.12 3.71
N GLU A 315 -13.90 11.27 3.32
CA GLU A 315 -14.96 10.77 4.22
C GLU A 315 -14.43 9.74 5.22
N PHE A 316 -13.30 9.11 4.91
CA PHE A 316 -12.73 8.02 5.68
C PHE A 316 -11.45 8.44 6.40
N TYR A 317 -10.62 9.25 5.75
CA TYR A 317 -9.29 9.66 6.20
C TYR A 317 -9.24 11.17 6.42
N ASP A 318 -8.68 11.59 7.55
CA ASP A 318 -8.40 13.02 7.79
C ASP A 318 -6.96 13.35 7.41
N TYR A 319 -6.78 13.92 6.21
CA TYR A 319 -5.46 14.23 5.67
C TYR A 319 -5.38 15.64 5.08
N GLU A 320 -4.22 16.25 5.23
CA GLU A 320 -3.87 17.52 4.58
C GLU A 320 -2.91 17.33 3.42
N TYR A 321 -2.20 16.20 3.38
CA TYR A 321 -1.16 15.93 2.41
C TYR A 321 -1.43 14.62 1.67
N VAL A 322 -1.41 14.68 0.34
CA VAL A 322 -1.46 13.49 -0.52
C VAL A 322 -0.05 13.25 -1.03
N LEU A 323 0.49 12.09 -0.69
CA LEU A 323 1.76 11.61 -1.19
C LEU A 323 1.50 10.69 -2.39
N LEU A 324 1.88 11.14 -3.58
CA LEU A 324 1.79 10.33 -4.80
C LEU A 324 3.15 9.81 -5.21
N LEU A 325 3.22 8.52 -5.51
CA LEU A 325 4.41 7.86 -6.02
C LEU A 325 4.05 6.70 -6.93
N GLY A 326 5.07 6.08 -7.53
CA GLY A 326 4.92 4.90 -8.38
C GLY A 326 5.15 5.20 -9.85
N ARG A 327 5.25 4.13 -10.64
CA ARG A 327 5.66 4.22 -12.04
C ARG A 327 4.64 4.91 -12.94
N VAL A 328 3.36 4.89 -12.58
CA VAL A 328 2.30 5.56 -13.35
C VAL A 328 2.42 7.08 -13.26
N THR A 329 2.95 7.59 -12.14
CA THR A 329 3.15 9.04 -11.91
C THR A 329 4.52 9.54 -12.40
N THR A 330 5.28 8.74 -13.16
CA THR A 330 6.60 9.16 -13.67
C THR A 330 6.47 10.05 -14.90
N GLY A 331 7.21 11.15 -14.91
CA GLY A 331 7.30 12.07 -16.05
C GLY A 331 6.10 13.00 -16.20
N PRO A 332 5.93 13.65 -17.37
CA PRO A 332 4.88 14.66 -17.60
C PRO A 332 3.46 14.14 -17.39
N GLY A 333 3.23 12.83 -17.56
CA GLY A 333 1.94 12.21 -17.30
C GLY A 333 1.53 12.27 -15.83
N GLY A 334 2.47 12.10 -14.90
CA GLY A 334 2.21 12.22 -13.46
C GLY A 334 1.89 13.65 -13.03
N GLU A 335 2.60 14.63 -13.60
CA GLU A 335 2.31 16.05 -13.39
C GLU A 335 0.88 16.38 -13.86
N HIS A 336 0.49 15.84 -15.02
CA HIS A 336 -0.86 16.05 -15.56
C HIS A 336 -1.96 15.38 -14.73
N ILE A 337 -1.73 14.17 -14.19
CA ILE A 337 -2.67 13.54 -13.22
C ILE A 337 -2.93 14.49 -12.05
N ILE A 338 -1.89 15.12 -11.52
CA ILE A 338 -1.99 16.04 -10.37
C ILE A 338 -2.71 17.33 -10.75
N GLU A 339 -2.36 17.93 -11.88
CA GLU A 339 -3.06 19.11 -12.39
C GLU A 339 -4.55 18.83 -12.55
N ARG A 340 -4.89 17.75 -13.25
CA ARG A 340 -6.29 17.42 -13.54
C ARG A 340 -7.09 17.04 -12.29
N SER A 341 -6.47 16.34 -11.34
CA SER A 341 -7.12 16.04 -10.05
C SER A 341 -7.39 17.30 -9.23
N LYS A 342 -6.48 18.28 -9.25
CA LYS A 342 -6.70 19.59 -8.62
C LYS A 342 -7.86 20.33 -9.28
N GLU A 343 -7.95 20.36 -10.60
CA GLU A 343 -9.07 21.00 -11.31
C GLU A 343 -10.43 20.43 -10.90
N VAL A 344 -10.54 19.10 -10.81
CA VAL A 344 -11.76 18.43 -10.32
C VAL A 344 -12.05 18.84 -8.88
N MET A 345 -11.04 18.81 -8.00
CA MET A 345 -11.21 19.17 -6.60
C MET A 345 -11.60 20.65 -6.43
N GLU A 346 -10.99 21.57 -7.15
CA GLU A 346 -11.30 23.00 -7.08
C GLU A 346 -12.72 23.30 -7.58
N THR A 347 -13.18 22.57 -8.59
CA THR A 347 -14.51 22.76 -9.19
C THR A 347 -15.61 22.15 -8.31
N GLU A 348 -15.46 20.89 -7.92
CA GLU A 348 -16.52 20.10 -7.28
C GLU A 348 -16.41 20.07 -5.75
N PHE A 349 -15.19 20.25 -5.20
CA PHE A 349 -14.90 20.10 -3.76
C PHE A 349 -14.02 21.25 -3.21
N PRO A 350 -14.41 22.53 -3.40
CA PRO A 350 -13.54 23.68 -3.20
C PRO A 350 -12.99 23.84 -1.77
N ASP A 351 -13.71 23.37 -0.76
CA ASP A 351 -13.22 23.42 0.63
C ASP A 351 -12.16 22.36 0.91
N LEU A 352 -12.27 21.18 0.29
CA LEU A 352 -11.24 20.16 0.36
C LEU A 352 -9.99 20.60 -0.42
N ALA A 353 -10.18 21.21 -1.60
CA ALA A 353 -9.09 21.73 -2.44
C ALA A 353 -8.22 22.76 -1.73
N LYS A 354 -8.79 23.61 -0.88
CA LYS A 354 -8.03 24.59 -0.08
C LYS A 354 -7.15 23.94 0.99
N ARG A 355 -7.55 22.76 1.47
CA ARG A 355 -6.91 22.05 2.57
C ARG A 355 -5.83 21.08 2.09
N VAL A 356 -6.18 20.27 1.09
CA VAL A 356 -5.35 19.16 0.61
C VAL A 356 -4.24 19.66 -0.29
N LYS A 357 -3.01 19.20 -0.03
CA LYS A 357 -1.81 19.55 -0.78
C LYS A 357 -1.15 18.28 -1.32
N PHE A 358 -0.76 18.32 -2.58
CA PHE A 358 0.04 17.25 -3.17
C PHE A 358 1.50 17.43 -2.78
N HIS A 359 2.15 16.32 -2.42
CA HIS A 359 3.58 16.21 -2.28
C HIS A 359 4.07 15.11 -3.23
N ILE A 360 4.98 15.51 -4.13
CA ILE A 360 5.68 14.60 -5.03
C ILE A 360 7.08 14.43 -4.47
N PRO A 361 7.50 13.21 -4.11
CA PRO A 361 8.84 12.98 -3.59
C PRO A 361 9.90 13.28 -4.64
N ASP A 362 11.00 13.89 -4.21
CA ASP A 362 12.21 13.95 -5.02
C ASP A 362 12.94 12.60 -5.08
N GLU A 363 13.95 12.47 -5.94
CA GLU A 363 14.69 11.22 -6.11
C GLU A 363 15.47 10.78 -4.85
N THR A 364 15.84 11.73 -3.99
CA THR A 364 16.53 11.42 -2.72
C THR A 364 15.55 10.84 -1.72
N GLU A 365 14.37 11.44 -1.60
CA GLU A 365 13.26 10.97 -0.77
C GLU A 365 12.79 9.57 -1.20
N LYS A 366 12.69 9.31 -2.50
CA LYS A 366 12.36 7.96 -3.02
C LYS A 366 13.42 6.93 -2.69
N ARG A 367 14.71 7.27 -2.86
CA ARG A 367 15.80 6.29 -2.78
C ARG A 367 16.16 5.94 -1.34
N HIS A 368 16.16 6.90 -0.43
CA HIS A 368 16.63 6.70 0.95
C HIS A 368 15.52 6.87 1.99
N GLY A 369 14.44 7.58 1.68
CA GLY A 369 13.38 7.90 2.63
C GLY A 369 12.67 6.67 3.17
N GLN A 370 12.29 5.72 2.31
CA GLN A 370 11.60 4.50 2.72
C GLN A 370 12.49 3.59 3.58
N ALA A 371 13.77 3.46 3.24
CA ALA A 371 14.71 2.66 4.02
C ALA A 371 14.99 3.27 5.40
N ILE A 372 15.12 4.60 5.50
CA ILE A 372 15.24 5.30 6.79
C ILE A 372 13.95 5.16 7.60
N ALA A 373 12.79 5.35 6.96
CA ALA A 373 11.49 5.20 7.61
C ALA A 373 11.30 3.78 8.17
N ALA A 374 11.62 2.75 7.38
CA ALA A 374 11.64 1.35 7.81
C ALA A 374 12.58 1.15 9.00
N ALA A 375 13.85 1.57 8.90
CA ALA A 375 14.82 1.46 10.00
C ALA A 375 14.34 2.15 11.30
N SER A 376 13.49 3.15 11.17
CA SER A 376 12.98 3.95 12.28
C SER A 376 11.81 3.32 13.04
N LEU A 377 11.21 2.24 12.51
CA LEU A 377 10.02 1.62 13.08
C LEU A 377 10.25 1.14 14.54
N PRO A 378 11.26 0.32 14.84
CA PRO A 378 11.40 -0.26 16.17
C PRO A 378 11.99 0.73 17.17
N ARG A 379 11.47 0.71 18.39
CA ARG A 379 12.09 1.39 19.53
C ARG A 379 13.23 0.53 20.07
N ILE A 380 14.34 1.18 20.40
CA ILE A 380 15.40 0.57 21.22
C ILE A 380 15.04 0.77 22.70
N GLY A 381 15.30 -0.23 23.52
CA GLY A 381 14.95 -0.25 24.95
C GLY A 381 15.86 0.61 25.82
#